data_AF-A0A167S6G9-F1
#
_entry.id   AF-A0A167S6G9-F1
#
_cell.length_a   1.000
_cell.length_b   1.000
_cell.length_c   1.000
_cell.angle_alpha   90.00
_cell.angle_beta   90.00
_cell.angle_gamma   90.00
#
_symmetry.space_group_name_H-M   'P 1'
#
loop_
_entity.id
_entity.type
_entity.pdbx_description
1 polymer ?
#
loop_
_entity_poly.entity_id
_entity_poly.type
_entity_poly.pdbx_seq_one_letter_code
_entity_poly.pdbx_strand_id
1 'polypeptide(L)'
;MTMDMEKCKRIVQYFWDPEPRNDVPAASIWCLGREYAPSQPPSDPASNNPRSPSRQPNASTLNDTTWPKAFLSDFGSRIWITYRSNFTPIPRTKTPEATSSMTLGVRLRSQLMDPQGFTSDTGLLSPQSEVPQLRVYLTNDTSDVYEDKFAHVAHDESGRIQPTLILIGTRLGIDNVTPAYWDGLRAALTYPQSVGIAGGRPSASHYFVGAQDCHLFFLDPHTTRPATLYRPDGLYTQEELDSYYTSRLRRIHIKDMDPSMLIGFLVKDEDDWADWKKRIRSTPGQPIVHIFPSQHQPDHGHGRAEALDEVEALDDSDEME
;
A
#
# COMPACT_ATOMS: atom_id res chain seq x y z
N MET A 1 9.29 -30.26 18.67
CA MET A 1 9.42 -29.51 17.40
C MET A 1 8.01 -29.23 16.91
N THR A 2 7.30 -28.32 17.60
CA THR A 2 5.92 -27.96 17.28
C THR A 2 5.96 -26.91 16.19
N MET A 3 5.75 -27.33 14.94
CA MET A 3 5.36 -26.38 13.89
C MET A 3 4.08 -25.69 14.37
N ASP A 4 4.16 -24.37 14.47
CA ASP A 4 3.07 -23.50 14.85
C ASP A 4 1.88 -23.73 13.89
N MET A 5 0.77 -24.22 14.45
CA MET A 5 -0.45 -24.58 13.72
C MET A 5 -0.98 -23.40 12.89
N GLU A 6 -0.70 -22.16 13.31
CA GLU A 6 -1.06 -20.96 12.57
C GLU A 6 -0.18 -20.77 11.32
N LYS A 7 1.12 -21.06 11.39
CA LYS A 7 2.00 -21.04 10.21
C LYS A 7 1.59 -22.08 9.17
N CYS A 8 1.17 -23.27 9.63
CA CYS A 8 0.65 -24.32 8.74
C CYS A 8 -0.68 -23.90 8.08
N LYS A 9 -1.63 -23.33 8.84
CA LYS A 9 -2.88 -22.80 8.28
C LYS A 9 -2.63 -21.69 7.25
N ARG A 10 -1.63 -20.83 7.48
CA ARG A 10 -1.26 -19.70 6.59
C ARG A 10 -0.62 -20.14 5.28
N ILE A 11 0.27 -21.13 5.30
CA ILE A 11 0.85 -21.70 4.06
C ILE A 11 -0.26 -22.39 3.25
N VAL A 12 -1.19 -23.08 3.93
CA VAL A 12 -2.35 -23.70 3.29
C VAL A 12 -3.27 -22.64 2.67
N GLN A 13 -3.57 -21.55 3.38
CA GLN A 13 -4.39 -20.46 2.84
C GLN A 13 -3.71 -19.72 1.67
N TYR A 14 -2.38 -19.55 1.71
CA TYR A 14 -1.60 -18.97 0.60
C TYR A 14 -1.69 -19.79 -0.70
N PHE A 15 -1.69 -21.12 -0.58
CA PHE A 15 -1.86 -22.04 -1.70
C PHE A 15 -3.32 -22.19 -2.13
N TRP A 16 -4.28 -21.97 -1.23
CA TRP A 16 -5.69 -22.30 -1.44
C TRP A 16 -6.63 -21.11 -1.66
N ASP A 17 -6.18 -19.86 -1.48
CA ASP A 17 -6.98 -18.70 -1.89
C ASP A 17 -7.11 -18.72 -3.43
N PRO A 18 -8.32 -18.97 -3.97
CA PRO A 18 -8.53 -19.06 -5.41
C PRO A 18 -8.24 -17.71 -6.06
N GLU A 19 -7.83 -17.73 -7.31
CA GLU A 19 -7.68 -16.49 -8.07
C GLU A 19 -9.00 -15.72 -8.07
N PRO A 20 -8.95 -14.40 -7.83
CA PRO A 20 -10.16 -13.61 -7.75
C PRO A 20 -10.86 -13.58 -9.10
N ARG A 21 -12.17 -13.73 -9.07
CA ARG A 21 -13.05 -13.54 -10.23
C ARG A 21 -13.59 -12.12 -10.22
N ASN A 22 -13.88 -11.59 -11.42
CA ASN A 22 -14.54 -10.31 -11.55
C ASN A 22 -16.04 -10.49 -11.27
N ASP A 23 -16.38 -10.53 -9.98
CA ASP A 23 -17.74 -10.81 -9.51
C ASP A 23 -18.68 -9.59 -9.60
N VAL A 24 -18.11 -8.40 -9.82
CA VAL A 24 -18.82 -7.12 -9.96
C VAL A 24 -18.40 -6.40 -11.26
N PRO A 25 -18.64 -7.01 -12.44
CA PRO A 25 -18.10 -6.52 -13.71
C PRO A 25 -18.65 -5.17 -14.15
N ALA A 26 -19.70 -4.66 -13.50
CA ALA A 26 -20.29 -3.34 -13.71
C ALA A 26 -19.59 -2.21 -12.90
N ALA A 27 -18.73 -2.56 -11.93
CA ALA A 27 -18.00 -1.58 -11.13
C ALA A 27 -16.66 -1.23 -11.81
N SER A 28 -16.31 0.06 -11.83
CA SER A 28 -15.01 0.53 -12.33
C SER A 28 -13.86 -0.09 -11.53
N ILE A 29 -12.82 -0.48 -12.23
CA ILE A 29 -11.56 -0.96 -11.64
C ILE A 29 -10.55 0.17 -11.69
N TRP A 30 -9.86 0.42 -10.59
CA TRP A 30 -8.83 1.43 -10.50
C TRP A 30 -7.47 0.79 -10.25
N CYS A 31 -6.43 1.27 -10.92
CA CYS A 31 -5.04 0.94 -10.62
C CYS A 31 -4.20 2.22 -10.62
N LEU A 32 -3.70 2.63 -9.45
CA LEU A 32 -2.85 3.82 -9.24
C LEU A 32 -3.33 5.04 -10.04
N GLY A 33 -4.58 5.44 -9.82
CA GLY A 33 -5.18 6.61 -10.47
C GLY A 33 -5.73 6.40 -11.88
N ARG A 34 -5.53 5.22 -12.48
CA ARG A 34 -6.08 4.89 -13.79
C ARG A 34 -7.36 4.08 -13.66
N GLU A 35 -8.44 4.60 -14.26
CA GLU A 35 -9.71 3.90 -14.36
C GLU A 35 -9.72 2.92 -15.54
N TYR A 36 -10.30 1.75 -15.30
CA TYR A 36 -10.63 0.74 -16.29
C TYR A 36 -12.14 0.54 -16.24
N ALA A 37 -12.80 1.03 -17.30
CA ALA A 37 -14.24 0.99 -17.41
C ALA A 37 -14.77 -0.46 -17.33
N PRO A 38 -15.99 -0.63 -16.78
CA PRO A 38 -16.67 -1.91 -16.80
C PRO A 38 -16.80 -2.43 -18.24
N SER A 39 -16.75 -3.75 -18.43
CA SER A 39 -17.01 -4.35 -19.74
C SER A 39 -18.44 -3.98 -20.14
N GLN A 40 -18.60 -3.07 -21.12
CA GLN A 40 -19.94 -2.77 -21.62
C GLN A 40 -20.49 -4.04 -22.28
N PRO A 41 -21.75 -4.43 -21.99
CA PRO A 41 -22.40 -5.47 -22.79
C PRO A 41 -22.33 -5.03 -24.25
N PRO A 42 -22.13 -5.96 -25.20
CA PRO A 42 -22.08 -5.61 -26.62
C PRO A 42 -23.33 -4.81 -26.97
N SER A 43 -23.14 -3.58 -27.40
CA SER A 43 -24.22 -2.74 -27.91
C SER A 43 -24.71 -3.40 -29.19
N ASP A 44 -25.87 -4.05 -29.14
CA ASP A 44 -26.52 -4.60 -30.33
C ASP A 44 -26.75 -3.47 -31.36
N PRO A 45 -26.07 -3.45 -32.51
CA PRO A 45 -26.39 -2.51 -33.57
C PRO A 45 -27.52 -3.10 -34.41
N ALA A 46 -28.72 -3.27 -33.84
CA ALA A 46 -29.86 -3.81 -34.59
C ALA A 46 -31.23 -3.41 -34.00
N SER A 47 -31.55 -2.12 -33.99
CA SER A 47 -32.95 -1.69 -34.04
C SER A 47 -33.19 -0.92 -35.32
N ASN A 48 -33.45 -1.65 -36.42
CA ASN A 48 -34.37 -1.29 -37.51
C ASN A 48 -34.27 -2.32 -38.65
N ASN A 49 -34.84 -3.52 -38.45
CA ASN A 49 -35.37 -4.30 -39.58
C ASN A 49 -36.30 -5.43 -39.12
N PRO A 50 -37.63 -5.34 -39.37
CA PRO A 50 -38.54 -6.42 -39.06
C PRO A 50 -38.58 -7.38 -40.25
N ARG A 51 -37.71 -8.40 -40.26
CA ARG A 51 -37.90 -9.72 -40.93
C ARG A 51 -36.59 -10.51 -40.94
N SER A 52 -36.47 -11.52 -40.07
CA SER A 52 -35.76 -12.80 -40.31
C SER A 52 -36.00 -13.76 -39.13
N PRO A 53 -36.08 -15.09 -39.38
CA PRO A 53 -36.62 -16.04 -38.41
C PRO A 53 -35.61 -16.45 -37.33
N SER A 54 -36.17 -16.90 -36.20
CA SER A 54 -35.53 -17.37 -34.97
C SER A 54 -34.17 -18.04 -35.14
N ARG A 55 -33.11 -17.33 -34.73
CA ARG A 55 -31.79 -17.90 -34.48
C ARG A 55 -31.76 -18.42 -33.05
N GLN A 56 -31.51 -19.72 -32.89
CA GLN A 56 -31.30 -20.36 -31.59
C GLN A 56 -30.23 -19.61 -30.79
N PRO A 57 -30.32 -19.53 -29.45
CA PRO A 57 -29.30 -18.85 -28.66
C PRO A 57 -28.01 -19.67 -28.75
N ASN A 58 -27.01 -19.14 -29.48
CA ASN A 58 -25.65 -19.66 -29.41
C ASN A 58 -25.17 -19.52 -27.96
N ALA A 59 -24.75 -20.64 -27.38
CA ALA A 59 -24.13 -20.73 -26.06
C ALA A 59 -22.71 -20.11 -26.05
N SER A 60 -22.62 -18.81 -26.34
CA SER A 60 -21.36 -18.04 -26.31
C SER A 60 -21.50 -16.68 -25.62
N THR A 61 -22.50 -16.52 -24.75
CA THR A 61 -22.67 -15.36 -23.85
C THR A 61 -22.04 -15.56 -22.47
N LEU A 62 -21.32 -16.65 -22.23
CA LEU A 62 -20.44 -16.77 -21.07
C LEU A 62 -19.08 -16.15 -21.40
N ASN A 63 -18.79 -14.96 -20.85
CA ASN A 63 -17.52 -14.60 -20.19
C ASN A 63 -17.45 -13.11 -19.75
N ASP A 64 -18.58 -12.51 -19.33
CA ASP A 64 -18.61 -11.17 -18.68
C ASP A 64 -17.88 -11.13 -17.31
N THR A 65 -17.38 -12.27 -16.83
CA THR A 65 -16.62 -12.39 -15.58
C THR A 65 -15.10 -12.26 -15.75
N THR A 66 -14.63 -11.87 -16.94
CA THR A 66 -13.20 -11.77 -17.25
C THR A 66 -12.68 -10.38 -16.91
N TRP A 67 -11.47 -10.30 -16.35
CA TRP A 67 -10.81 -9.02 -16.06
C TRP A 67 -10.46 -8.27 -17.36
N PRO A 68 -10.60 -6.92 -17.42
CA PRO A 68 -10.18 -6.15 -18.59
C PRO A 68 -8.69 -6.37 -18.89
N LYS A 69 -8.37 -6.70 -20.15
CA LYS A 69 -6.98 -6.99 -20.57
C LYS A 69 -6.03 -5.83 -20.29
N ALA A 70 -6.49 -4.59 -20.49
CA ALA A 70 -5.69 -3.40 -20.22
C ALA A 70 -5.34 -3.27 -18.72
N PHE A 71 -6.28 -3.62 -17.83
CA PHE A 71 -6.03 -3.66 -16.38
C PHE A 71 -5.01 -4.73 -16.02
N LEU A 72 -5.17 -5.96 -16.54
CA LEU A 72 -4.21 -7.04 -16.28
C LEU A 72 -2.79 -6.70 -16.78
N SER A 73 -2.68 -6.08 -17.95
CA SER A 73 -1.41 -5.61 -18.48
C SER A 73 -0.77 -4.54 -17.59
N ASP A 74 -1.56 -3.61 -17.08
CA ASP A 74 -1.08 -2.53 -16.22
C ASP A 74 -0.65 -3.05 -14.84
N PHE A 75 -1.48 -3.88 -14.21
CA PHE A 75 -1.15 -4.58 -12.96
C PHE A 75 0.11 -5.45 -13.13
N GLY A 76 0.19 -6.22 -14.22
CA GLY A 76 1.33 -7.08 -14.52
C GLY A 76 2.62 -6.32 -14.82
N SER A 77 2.53 -5.05 -15.23
CA SER A 77 3.69 -4.18 -15.49
C SER A 77 4.29 -3.57 -14.22
N ARG A 78 3.65 -3.74 -13.05
CA ARG A 78 4.15 -3.19 -11.79
C ARG A 78 5.34 -4.01 -11.29
N ILE A 79 6.37 -3.30 -10.85
CA ILE A 79 7.54 -3.93 -10.20
C ILE A 79 7.07 -4.63 -8.93
N TRP A 80 7.25 -5.93 -8.89
CA TRP A 80 6.90 -6.82 -7.81
C TRP A 80 8.16 -7.31 -7.10
N ILE A 81 8.42 -6.73 -5.94
CA ILE A 81 9.54 -7.10 -5.08
C ILE A 81 9.05 -8.14 -4.07
N THR A 82 9.67 -9.31 -4.09
CA THR A 82 9.41 -10.39 -3.14
C THR A 82 10.60 -10.60 -2.21
N TYR A 83 10.44 -11.43 -1.18
CA TYR A 83 11.60 -11.90 -0.43
C TYR A 83 12.62 -12.56 -1.36
N ARG A 84 13.90 -12.32 -1.06
CA ARG A 84 15.02 -12.86 -1.84
C ARG A 84 16.03 -13.54 -0.93
N SER A 85 16.61 -14.65 -1.41
CA SER A 85 17.68 -15.39 -0.74
C SER A 85 18.98 -15.29 -1.53
N ASN A 86 20.09 -15.68 -0.91
CA ASN A 86 21.42 -15.71 -1.55
C ASN A 86 21.96 -14.32 -1.97
N PHE A 87 21.58 -13.25 -1.28
CA PHE A 87 22.29 -11.98 -1.38
C PHE A 87 23.73 -12.12 -0.91
N THR A 88 24.65 -11.37 -1.51
CA THR A 88 26.00 -11.19 -0.97
C THR A 88 25.89 -10.71 0.48
N PRO A 89 26.53 -11.40 1.45
CA PRO A 89 26.49 -10.97 2.84
C PRO A 89 27.03 -9.55 2.99
N ILE A 90 26.34 -8.73 3.78
CA ILE A 90 26.80 -7.42 4.20
C ILE A 90 28.00 -7.60 5.14
N PRO A 91 29.16 -7.03 4.79
CA PRO A 91 30.33 -7.07 5.67
C PRO A 91 30.03 -6.44 7.03
N ARG A 92 30.45 -7.08 8.12
CA ARG A 92 30.32 -6.50 9.46
C ARG A 92 31.26 -5.31 9.60
N THR A 93 30.75 -4.21 10.14
CA THR A 93 31.59 -3.10 10.62
C THR A 93 32.43 -3.59 11.80
N LYS A 94 33.75 -3.39 11.74
CA LYS A 94 34.70 -3.78 12.81
C LYS A 94 34.78 -2.76 13.96
N THR A 95 33.88 -1.79 14.01
CA THR A 95 33.89 -0.73 15.02
C THR A 95 33.27 -1.23 16.34
N PRO A 96 33.90 -0.97 17.51
CA PRO A 96 33.42 -1.42 18.82
C PRO A 96 32.00 -0.94 19.17
N GLU A 97 31.60 0.21 18.63
CA GLU A 97 30.28 0.83 18.82
C GLU A 97 29.15 0.01 18.19
N ALA A 98 29.39 -0.60 17.03
CA ALA A 98 28.41 -1.43 16.31
C ALA A 98 28.13 -2.76 17.01
N THR A 99 29.10 -3.31 17.76
CA THR A 99 28.87 -4.47 18.62
C THR A 99 28.03 -4.13 19.86
N SER A 100 28.07 -2.87 20.32
CA SER A 100 27.33 -2.42 21.51
C SER A 100 25.84 -2.18 21.22
N SER A 101 25.47 -1.79 20.00
CA SER A 101 24.07 -1.51 19.61
C SER A 101 23.22 -2.75 19.31
N MET A 102 23.81 -3.96 19.28
CA MET A 102 23.06 -5.19 19.01
C MET A 102 22.32 -5.72 20.25
N THR A 103 21.07 -6.16 20.05
CA THR A 103 20.32 -6.88 21.09
C THR A 103 21.00 -8.20 21.45
N LEU A 104 20.85 -8.65 22.70
CA LEU A 104 21.52 -9.86 23.23
C LEU A 104 21.31 -11.09 22.34
N GLY A 105 20.10 -11.26 21.79
CA GLY A 105 19.77 -12.36 20.88
C GLY A 105 20.48 -12.30 19.53
N VAL A 106 20.72 -11.09 19.00
CA VAL A 106 21.50 -10.89 17.77
C VAL A 106 22.98 -11.19 18.03
N ARG A 107 23.50 -10.78 19.19
CA ARG A 107 24.87 -11.11 19.62
C ARG A 107 25.07 -12.62 19.76
N LEU A 108 24.17 -13.31 20.47
CA LEU A 108 24.28 -14.75 20.71
C LEU A 108 24.23 -15.56 19.39
N ARG A 109 23.33 -15.18 18.47
CA ARG A 109 23.24 -15.81 17.14
C ARG A 109 24.48 -15.54 16.28
N SER A 110 25.04 -14.33 16.34
CA SER A 110 26.23 -13.93 15.57
C SER A 110 27.51 -14.67 15.99
N GLN A 111 27.61 -15.10 17.25
CA GLN A 111 28.77 -15.83 17.77
C GLN A 111 28.68 -17.35 17.58
N LEU A 112 27.47 -17.91 17.50
CA LEU A 112 27.27 -19.36 17.50
C LEU A 112 26.98 -19.99 16.13
N MET A 113 26.45 -19.24 15.15
CA MET A 113 25.91 -19.87 13.93
C MET A 113 26.43 -19.33 12.60
N ASP A 114 26.95 -18.10 12.51
CA ASP A 114 27.35 -17.55 11.20
C ASP A 114 28.52 -16.53 11.27
N PRO A 115 29.76 -16.95 10.93
CA PRO A 115 30.93 -16.08 10.95
C PRO A 115 31.00 -15.09 9.75
N GLN A 116 30.17 -15.24 8.71
CA GLN A 116 30.39 -14.53 7.42
C GLN A 116 29.63 -13.20 7.22
N GLY A 117 28.69 -12.82 8.10
CA GLY A 117 28.06 -11.49 8.02
C GLY A 117 26.58 -11.50 8.33
N PHE A 118 25.86 -10.49 7.84
CA PHE A 118 24.40 -10.46 7.79
C PHE A 118 23.97 -10.51 6.33
N THR A 119 22.98 -11.32 5.96
CA THR A 119 22.35 -11.20 4.63
C THR A 119 21.29 -10.10 4.71
N SER A 120 21.35 -9.09 3.85
CA SER A 120 20.34 -8.04 3.76
C SER A 120 20.27 -7.53 2.32
N ASP A 121 19.06 -7.13 1.92
CA ASP A 121 18.68 -6.55 0.64
C ASP A 121 19.10 -5.07 0.50
N THR A 122 19.65 -4.49 1.56
CA THR A 122 20.29 -3.16 1.52
C THR A 122 21.61 -3.23 0.76
N GLY A 123 21.53 -3.34 -0.57
CA GLY A 123 22.57 -2.78 -1.41
C GLY A 123 22.72 -1.32 -1.00
N LEU A 124 23.94 -0.89 -0.64
CA LEU A 124 24.24 0.53 -0.51
C LEU A 124 23.61 1.24 -1.70
N LEU A 125 22.82 2.28 -1.47
CA LEU A 125 22.45 3.22 -2.52
C LEU A 125 23.77 3.67 -3.14
N SER A 126 24.11 3.13 -4.31
CA SER A 126 25.39 3.38 -4.94
C SER A 126 25.47 4.88 -5.19
N PRO A 127 26.53 5.58 -4.74
CA PRO A 127 26.66 7.03 -4.92
C PRO A 127 26.88 7.44 -6.39
N GLN A 128 26.72 6.53 -7.35
CA GLN A 128 27.08 6.68 -8.76
C GLN A 128 25.89 6.84 -9.70
N SER A 129 24.66 6.90 -9.21
CA SER A 129 23.52 7.21 -10.07
C SER A 129 23.14 8.68 -9.88
N GLU A 130 23.20 9.45 -10.97
CA GLU A 130 22.49 10.75 -11.12
C GLU A 130 20.98 10.50 -11.12
N VAL A 131 20.46 9.89 -10.04
CA VAL A 131 19.02 9.76 -9.85
C VAL A 131 18.51 11.18 -9.62
N PRO A 132 17.45 11.64 -10.32
CA PRO A 132 16.79 12.89 -9.94
C PRO A 132 16.47 12.83 -8.44
N GLN A 133 16.86 13.87 -7.71
CA GLN A 133 16.74 13.93 -6.26
C GLN A 133 15.26 13.93 -5.87
N LEU A 134 14.68 12.74 -5.71
CA LEU A 134 13.32 12.57 -5.22
C LEU A 134 13.25 13.10 -3.80
N ARG A 135 12.40 14.09 -3.59
CA ARG A 135 12.17 14.66 -2.26
C ARG A 135 11.11 13.84 -1.55
N VAL A 136 11.19 13.73 -0.22
CA VAL A 136 10.25 12.92 0.56
C VAL A 136 9.69 13.76 1.69
N TYR A 137 8.36 13.92 1.71
CA TYR A 137 7.61 14.54 2.79
C TYR A 137 6.90 13.43 3.58
N LEU A 138 7.27 13.25 4.85
CA LEU A 138 6.69 12.24 5.73
C LEU A 138 5.85 12.91 6.82
N THR A 139 4.65 12.38 7.08
CA THR A 139 3.82 12.84 8.21
C THR A 139 4.24 12.15 9.52
N ASN A 140 4.11 12.85 10.64
CA ASN A 140 4.46 12.34 11.97
C ASN A 140 3.25 11.66 12.63
N ASP A 141 2.93 10.44 12.21
CA ASP A 141 1.87 9.58 12.76
C ASP A 141 0.43 10.14 12.67
N THR A 142 0.24 11.30 12.04
CA THR A 142 -1.07 11.84 11.70
C THR A 142 -1.30 11.83 10.19
N SER A 143 -2.57 11.88 9.80
CA SER A 143 -3.03 12.08 8.44
C SER A 143 -2.92 13.54 7.95
N ASP A 144 -2.25 14.39 8.69
CA ASP A 144 -2.24 15.83 8.45
C ASP A 144 -1.05 16.24 7.60
N VAL A 145 -1.33 16.97 6.54
CA VAL A 145 -0.33 17.56 5.65
C VAL A 145 -0.37 19.07 5.82
N TYR A 146 0.79 19.65 6.12
CA TYR A 146 0.93 21.09 6.33
C TYR A 146 1.56 21.72 5.08
N GLU A 147 0.87 22.69 4.47
CA GLU A 147 1.29 23.30 3.19
C GLU A 147 2.66 23.99 3.31
N ASP A 148 2.92 24.68 4.42
CA ASP A 148 4.21 25.32 4.71
C ASP A 148 5.38 24.32 4.77
N LYS A 149 5.19 23.21 5.49
CA LYS A 149 6.19 22.15 5.61
C LYS A 149 6.40 21.40 4.30
N PHE A 150 5.31 21.14 3.57
CA PHE A 150 5.41 20.53 2.25
C PHE A 150 6.19 21.45 1.31
N ALA A 151 5.87 22.75 1.26
CA ALA A 151 6.60 23.72 0.44
C ALA A 151 8.09 23.80 0.81
N HIS A 152 8.42 23.76 2.10
CA HIS A 152 9.81 23.73 2.56
C HIS A 152 10.60 22.52 2.04
N VAL A 153 9.95 21.36 1.95
CA VAL A 153 10.56 20.14 1.40
C VAL A 153 10.57 20.17 -0.13
N ALA A 154 9.47 20.58 -0.76
CA ALA A 154 9.23 20.40 -2.19
C ALA A 154 9.90 21.48 -3.06
N HIS A 155 10.02 22.72 -2.59
CA HIS A 155 10.45 23.85 -3.42
C HIS A 155 11.97 23.89 -3.63
N ASP A 156 12.41 24.07 -4.87
CA ASP A 156 13.80 24.40 -5.20
C ASP A 156 14.15 25.87 -4.86
N GLU A 157 15.39 26.26 -5.12
CA GLU A 157 15.86 27.65 -4.91
C GLU A 157 15.08 28.68 -5.74
N SER A 158 14.43 28.24 -6.83
CA SER A 158 13.57 29.09 -7.66
C SER A 158 12.11 29.14 -7.20
N GLY A 159 11.77 28.42 -6.13
CA GLY A 159 10.42 28.34 -5.57
C GLY A 159 9.49 27.38 -6.31
N ARG A 160 10.01 26.50 -7.18
CA ARG A 160 9.21 25.52 -7.91
C ARG A 160 9.17 24.18 -7.18
N ILE A 161 8.01 23.54 -7.18
CA ILE A 161 7.85 22.17 -6.68
C ILE A 161 8.71 21.23 -7.52
N GLN A 162 9.58 20.50 -6.84
CA GLN A 162 10.27 19.33 -7.38
C GLN A 162 9.44 18.07 -7.10
N PRO A 163 9.61 16.99 -7.89
CA PRO A 163 8.98 15.70 -7.62
C PRO A 163 9.17 15.28 -6.16
N THR A 164 8.07 15.27 -5.43
CA THR A 164 8.03 15.04 -4.00
C THR A 164 7.07 13.91 -3.67
N LEU A 165 7.60 12.87 -3.05
CA LEU A 165 6.84 11.75 -2.52
C LEU A 165 6.30 12.10 -1.13
N ILE A 166 4.99 12.21 -1.03
CA ILE A 166 4.24 12.36 0.21
C ILE A 166 3.97 10.97 0.77
N LEU A 167 4.40 10.70 2.00
CA LEU A 167 4.18 9.46 2.72
C LEU A 167 3.37 9.76 4.00
N ILE A 168 2.22 9.12 4.12
CA ILE A 168 1.27 9.34 5.23
C ILE A 168 1.14 8.05 6.02
N GLY A 169 1.82 7.99 7.17
CA GLY A 169 1.65 6.91 8.14
C GLY A 169 0.40 7.16 8.95
N THR A 170 -0.56 6.23 8.94
CA THR A 170 -1.84 6.40 9.62
C THR A 170 -2.37 5.10 10.21
N ARG A 171 -3.26 5.25 11.20
CA ARG A 171 -4.04 4.16 11.79
C ARG A 171 -5.53 4.49 11.74
N LEU A 172 -6.28 3.80 10.87
CA LEU A 172 -7.70 4.09 10.58
C LEU A 172 -8.71 3.27 11.42
N GLY A 173 -8.25 2.73 12.56
CA GLY A 173 -9.07 1.93 13.47
C GLY A 173 -8.26 1.18 14.52
N ILE A 174 -8.95 0.48 15.43
CA ILE A 174 -8.31 -0.29 16.50
C ILE A 174 -7.93 -1.67 15.98
N ASP A 175 -8.93 -2.52 15.71
CA ASP A 175 -8.72 -3.89 15.22
C ASP A 175 -8.84 -3.99 13.70
N ASN A 176 -9.77 -3.22 13.12
CA ASN A 176 -10.06 -3.19 11.68
C ASN A 176 -10.23 -1.74 11.22
N VAL A 177 -10.11 -1.50 9.92
CA VAL A 177 -10.40 -0.18 9.33
C VAL A 177 -11.86 0.19 9.61
N THR A 178 -12.06 1.35 10.24
CA THR A 178 -13.39 1.89 10.55
C THR A 178 -14.17 2.13 9.25
N PRO A 179 -15.45 1.69 9.13
CA PRO A 179 -16.24 1.83 7.92
C PRO A 179 -16.32 3.24 7.33
N ALA A 180 -16.28 4.28 8.18
CA ALA A 180 -16.28 5.68 7.76
C ALA A 180 -15.12 6.05 6.83
N TYR A 181 -13.99 5.33 6.90
CA TYR A 181 -12.80 5.58 6.09
C TYR A 181 -12.70 4.70 4.84
N TRP A 182 -13.62 3.76 4.61
CA TRP A 182 -13.54 2.85 3.47
C TRP A 182 -13.58 3.61 2.14
N ASP A 183 -14.45 4.60 2.04
CA ASP A 183 -14.57 5.44 0.83
C ASP A 183 -13.29 6.24 0.60
N GLY A 184 -12.72 6.85 1.66
CA GLY A 184 -11.47 7.59 1.59
C GLY A 184 -10.28 6.72 1.17
N LEU A 185 -10.21 5.48 1.69
CA LEU A 185 -9.16 4.53 1.34
C LEU A 185 -9.24 4.09 -0.13
N ARG A 186 -10.45 3.82 -0.64
CA ARG A 186 -10.65 3.54 -2.07
C ARG A 186 -10.27 4.74 -2.91
N ALA A 187 -10.75 5.92 -2.54
CA ALA A 187 -10.50 7.16 -3.28
C ALA A 187 -9.00 7.45 -3.39
N ALA A 188 -8.21 7.20 -2.35
CA ALA A 188 -6.75 7.36 -2.39
C ALA A 188 -6.06 6.59 -3.53
N LEU A 189 -6.60 5.44 -3.95
CA LEU A 189 -6.09 4.66 -5.08
C LEU A 189 -6.62 5.12 -6.45
N THR A 190 -7.61 6.03 -6.46
CA THR A 190 -8.18 6.64 -7.68
C THR A 190 -7.48 7.93 -8.10
N TYR A 191 -6.59 8.47 -7.27
CA TYR A 191 -5.90 9.72 -7.58
C TYR A 191 -4.74 9.45 -8.54
N PRO A 192 -4.55 10.26 -9.60
CA PRO A 192 -3.38 10.17 -10.48
C PRO A 192 -2.05 10.27 -9.75
N GLN A 193 -2.03 10.94 -8.60
CA GLN A 193 -0.87 11.08 -7.73
C GLN A 193 -0.61 9.83 -6.89
N SER A 194 -1.54 8.88 -6.79
CA SER A 194 -1.39 7.69 -5.94
C SER A 194 -0.22 6.84 -6.39
N VAL A 195 0.71 6.53 -5.47
CA VAL A 195 1.73 5.51 -5.74
C VAL A 195 1.36 4.16 -5.12
N GLY A 196 0.36 4.12 -4.24
CA GLY A 196 -0.15 2.91 -3.61
C GLY A 196 -0.19 3.02 -2.10
N ILE A 197 -0.51 1.89 -1.45
CA ILE A 197 -0.59 1.78 -0.01
C ILE A 197 0.25 0.59 0.44
N ALA A 198 1.24 0.83 1.28
CA ALA A 198 1.91 -0.25 2.02
C ALA A 198 1.12 -0.52 3.30
N GLY A 199 0.62 -1.74 3.45
CA GLY A 199 -0.20 -2.14 4.59
C GLY A 199 -0.28 -3.66 4.62
N GLY A 200 -1.42 -4.23 5.01
CA GLY A 200 -1.59 -5.66 4.82
C GLY A 200 -2.73 -6.27 5.61
N ARG A 201 -2.55 -7.53 5.99
CA ARG A 201 -3.34 -8.22 7.01
C ARG A 201 -2.47 -8.30 8.28
N PRO A 202 -3.05 -8.57 9.45
CA PRO A 202 -2.26 -8.91 10.62
C PRO A 202 -1.20 -9.99 10.29
N SER A 203 0.06 -9.70 10.61
CA SER A 203 1.23 -10.56 10.34
C SER A 203 1.62 -10.80 8.87
N ALA A 204 1.04 -10.08 7.91
CA ALA A 204 1.38 -10.21 6.48
C ALA A 204 1.27 -8.88 5.73
N SER A 205 2.39 -8.36 5.22
CA SER A 205 2.43 -7.08 4.50
C SER A 205 2.17 -7.23 3.01
N HIS A 206 1.44 -6.28 2.43
CA HIS A 206 1.09 -6.24 1.01
C HIS A 206 1.25 -4.82 0.49
N TYR A 207 1.40 -4.69 -0.84
CA TYR A 207 1.40 -3.40 -1.51
C TYR A 207 0.15 -3.24 -2.36
N PHE A 208 -0.79 -2.42 -1.92
CA PHE A 208 -2.05 -2.19 -2.62
C PHE A 208 -1.87 -1.18 -3.74
N VAL A 209 -2.32 -1.57 -4.93
CA VAL A 209 -2.11 -0.79 -6.17
C VAL A 209 -3.43 -0.46 -6.87
N GLY A 210 -4.55 -0.97 -6.39
CA GLY A 210 -5.82 -0.78 -7.06
C GLY A 210 -7.02 -1.15 -6.21
N ALA A 211 -8.21 -0.78 -6.69
CA ALA A 211 -9.47 -1.07 -6.01
C ALA A 211 -10.59 -1.36 -7.02
N GLN A 212 -11.54 -2.18 -6.61
CA GLN A 212 -12.83 -2.37 -7.28
C GLN A 212 -13.86 -2.66 -6.20
N ASP A 213 -14.90 -1.83 -6.14
CA ASP A 213 -15.89 -1.87 -5.05
C ASP A 213 -15.15 -1.95 -3.68
N CYS A 214 -15.53 -2.83 -2.75
CA CYS A 214 -14.90 -2.93 -1.43
C CYS A 214 -13.63 -3.81 -1.40
N HIS A 215 -13.04 -4.12 -2.56
CA HIS A 215 -11.85 -4.94 -2.67
C HIS A 215 -10.63 -4.14 -3.12
N LEU A 216 -9.48 -4.44 -2.53
CA LEU A 216 -8.19 -3.84 -2.86
C LEU A 216 -7.30 -4.88 -3.53
N PHE A 217 -6.74 -4.53 -4.69
CA PHE A 217 -5.76 -5.35 -5.41
C PHE A 217 -4.35 -5.08 -4.91
N PHE A 218 -3.55 -6.13 -4.74
CA PHE A 218 -2.22 -6.00 -4.16
C PHE A 218 -1.17 -6.89 -4.78
N LEU A 219 0.08 -6.45 -4.64
CA LEU A 219 1.29 -7.23 -4.88
C LEU A 219 1.72 -7.89 -3.57
N ASP A 220 2.02 -9.18 -3.64
CA ASP A 220 2.26 -10.04 -2.48
C ASP A 220 3.74 -10.44 -2.37
N PRO A 221 4.52 -9.93 -1.41
CA PRO A 221 5.95 -10.19 -1.33
C PRO A 221 6.32 -11.58 -0.78
N HIS A 222 5.36 -12.38 -0.29
CA HIS A 222 5.62 -13.58 0.52
C HIS A 222 6.04 -14.83 -0.28
N THR A 223 6.72 -14.65 -1.41
CA THR A 223 7.40 -15.72 -2.13
C THR A 223 8.90 -15.50 -2.10
N THR A 224 9.66 -16.42 -1.52
CA THR A 224 11.12 -16.32 -1.54
C THR A 224 11.68 -16.74 -2.91
N ARG A 225 12.46 -15.87 -3.53
CA ARG A 225 13.14 -16.12 -4.82
C ARG A 225 14.67 -15.95 -4.68
N PRO A 226 15.51 -16.55 -5.54
CA PRO A 226 16.94 -16.23 -5.53
C PRO A 226 17.20 -14.75 -5.87
N ALA A 227 18.16 -14.11 -5.21
CA ALA A 227 18.60 -12.76 -5.52
C ALA A 227 19.24 -12.70 -6.90
N THR A 228 18.87 -11.69 -7.68
CA THR A 228 19.54 -11.38 -8.94
C THR A 228 20.85 -10.65 -8.60
N LEU A 229 21.98 -11.21 -9.01
CA LEU A 229 23.28 -10.59 -8.76
C LEU A 229 23.40 -9.29 -9.55
N TYR A 230 23.84 -8.22 -8.88
CA TYR A 230 24.10 -6.94 -9.53
C TYR A 230 25.21 -7.11 -10.59
N ARG A 231 24.92 -6.69 -11.83
CA ARG A 231 25.90 -6.65 -12.91
C ARG A 231 26.06 -5.22 -13.44
N PRO A 232 27.30 -4.68 -13.50
CA PRO A 232 27.55 -3.33 -13.99
C PRO A 232 27.21 -3.12 -15.48
N ASP A 233 27.20 -4.19 -16.28
CA ASP A 233 26.88 -4.17 -17.70
C ASP A 233 25.36 -4.15 -17.99
N GLY A 234 24.53 -4.35 -16.95
CA GLY A 234 23.08 -4.26 -17.03
C GLY A 234 22.40 -5.36 -17.86
N LEU A 235 23.14 -6.37 -18.32
CA LEU A 235 22.58 -7.46 -19.13
C LEU A 235 21.90 -8.48 -18.21
N TYR A 236 20.57 -8.41 -18.10
CA TYR A 236 19.75 -9.39 -17.38
C TYR A 236 18.99 -10.27 -18.35
N THR A 237 18.86 -11.56 -18.02
CA THR A 237 18.03 -12.49 -18.79
C THR A 237 16.56 -12.15 -18.60
N GLN A 238 15.71 -12.53 -19.56
CA GLN A 238 14.26 -12.30 -19.43
C GLN A 238 13.69 -13.00 -18.19
N GLU A 239 14.17 -14.20 -17.86
CA GLU A 239 13.76 -14.94 -16.66
C GLU A 239 14.07 -14.18 -15.36
N GLU A 240 15.21 -13.48 -15.30
CA GLU A 240 15.58 -12.63 -14.17
C GLU A 240 14.66 -11.43 -14.05
N LEU A 241 14.35 -10.78 -15.17
CA LEU A 241 13.43 -9.64 -15.21
C LEU A 241 12.00 -10.06 -14.83
N ASP A 242 11.52 -11.17 -15.39
CA ASP A 242 10.19 -11.74 -15.11
C ASP A 242 10.03 -12.10 -13.63
N SER A 243 11.15 -12.37 -12.92
CA SER A 243 11.12 -12.57 -11.48
C SER A 243 10.72 -11.32 -10.66
N TYR A 244 10.63 -10.15 -11.29
CA TYR A 244 10.17 -8.90 -10.68
C TYR A 244 8.80 -8.45 -11.19
N TYR A 245 8.04 -9.33 -11.86
CA TYR A 245 6.68 -9.05 -12.33
C TYR A 245 5.73 -10.22 -12.01
N THR A 246 4.43 -9.93 -11.94
CA THR A 246 3.41 -10.97 -11.72
C THR A 246 2.11 -10.64 -12.45
N SER A 247 1.59 -11.61 -13.19
CA SER A 247 0.22 -11.57 -13.72
C SER A 247 -0.80 -12.13 -12.73
N ARG A 248 -0.36 -12.70 -11.60
CA ARG A 248 -1.24 -13.30 -10.60
C ARG A 248 -1.92 -12.21 -9.79
N LEU A 249 -3.20 -12.00 -10.08
CA LEU A 249 -4.03 -11.03 -9.38
C LEU A 249 -4.40 -11.55 -7.99
N ARG A 250 -4.29 -10.69 -6.98
CA ARG A 250 -4.77 -10.96 -5.62
C ARG A 250 -5.58 -9.77 -5.11
N ARG A 251 -6.59 -10.04 -4.29
CA ARG A 251 -7.42 -8.99 -3.65
C ARG A 251 -7.81 -9.35 -2.23
N ILE A 252 -8.04 -8.35 -1.40
CA ILE A 252 -8.67 -8.51 -0.08
C ILE A 252 -9.87 -7.58 0.03
N HIS A 253 -10.83 -7.90 0.89
CA HIS A 253 -11.87 -6.95 1.26
C HIS A 253 -11.29 -5.91 2.23
N ILE A 254 -11.69 -4.64 2.14
CA ILE A 254 -11.16 -3.54 2.98
C ILE A 254 -11.29 -3.85 4.48
N LYS A 255 -12.39 -4.48 4.88
CA LYS A 255 -12.63 -4.95 6.26
C LYS A 255 -11.50 -5.85 6.81
N ASP A 256 -10.81 -6.60 5.95
CA ASP A 256 -9.75 -7.55 6.35
C ASP A 256 -8.37 -6.88 6.33
N MET A 257 -8.30 -5.59 6.02
CA MET A 257 -7.06 -4.82 6.01
C MET A 257 -6.72 -4.37 7.44
N ASP A 258 -5.44 -4.47 7.78
CA ASP A 258 -4.89 -3.91 9.02
C ASP A 258 -5.12 -2.39 9.04
N PRO A 259 -5.58 -1.81 10.16
CA PRO A 259 -5.82 -0.38 10.23
C PRO A 259 -4.54 0.46 10.15
N SER A 260 -3.35 -0.13 10.37
CA SER A 260 -2.05 0.55 10.25
C SER A 260 -1.49 0.44 8.83
N MET A 261 -1.20 1.57 8.21
CA MET A 261 -0.72 1.62 6.83
C MET A 261 0.09 2.89 6.53
N LEU A 262 0.81 2.84 5.40
CA LEU A 262 1.53 3.96 4.80
C LEU A 262 0.95 4.24 3.41
N ILE A 263 0.36 5.41 3.23
CA ILE A 263 -0.27 5.83 1.97
C ILE A 263 0.68 6.78 1.25
N GLY A 264 0.94 6.52 -0.03
CA GLY A 264 1.88 7.31 -0.83
C GLY A 264 1.21 8.11 -1.95
N PHE A 265 1.65 9.37 -2.11
CA PHE A 265 1.29 10.22 -3.24
C PHE A 265 2.54 10.88 -3.84
N LEU A 266 2.66 10.93 -5.16
CA LEU A 266 3.72 11.64 -5.87
C LEU A 266 3.14 12.93 -6.47
N VAL A 267 3.69 14.06 -6.05
CA VAL A 267 3.37 15.39 -6.59
C VAL A 267 4.57 15.86 -7.39
N LYS A 268 4.40 16.09 -8.70
CA LYS A 268 5.51 16.44 -9.60
C LYS A 268 5.75 17.94 -9.71
N ASP A 269 4.67 18.70 -9.64
CA ASP A 269 4.64 20.15 -9.89
C ASP A 269 3.44 20.80 -9.17
N GLU A 270 3.26 22.10 -9.39
CA GLU A 270 2.21 22.94 -8.80
C GLU A 270 0.80 22.53 -9.25
N ASP A 271 0.64 22.06 -10.49
CA ASP A 271 -0.64 21.61 -11.01
C ASP A 271 -1.04 20.28 -10.36
N ASP A 272 -0.10 19.35 -10.23
CA ASP A 272 -0.28 18.09 -9.49
C ASP A 272 -0.64 18.36 -8.02
N TRP A 273 0.00 19.34 -7.38
CA TRP A 273 -0.32 19.75 -6.01
C TRP A 273 -1.75 20.28 -5.89
N ALA A 274 -2.15 21.20 -6.78
CA ALA A 274 -3.48 21.77 -6.79
C ALA A 274 -4.57 20.72 -7.07
N ASP A 275 -4.34 19.81 -8.02
CA ASP A 275 -5.25 18.71 -8.34
C ASP A 275 -5.38 17.73 -7.17
N TRP A 276 -4.28 17.36 -6.53
CA TRP A 276 -4.31 16.49 -5.35
C TRP A 276 -5.12 17.09 -4.20
N LYS A 277 -4.91 18.38 -3.88
CA LYS A 277 -5.70 19.10 -2.87
C LYS A 277 -7.19 19.12 -3.22
N LYS A 278 -7.53 19.34 -4.50
CA LYS A 278 -8.91 19.34 -4.97
C LYS A 278 -9.57 17.97 -4.80
N ARG A 279 -8.86 16.88 -5.12
CA ARG A 279 -9.36 15.51 -4.99
C ARG A 279 -9.63 15.14 -3.54
N ILE A 280 -8.68 15.43 -2.64
CA ILE A 280 -8.87 15.20 -1.20
C ILE A 280 -10.14 15.87 -0.68
N ARG A 281 -10.37 17.13 -1.05
CA ARG A 281 -11.58 17.89 -0.65
C ARG A 281 -12.87 17.36 -1.27
N SER A 282 -12.79 16.68 -2.40
CA SER A 282 -13.94 16.14 -3.13
C SER A 282 -14.23 14.68 -2.80
N THR A 283 -13.45 14.07 -1.90
CA THR A 283 -13.60 12.67 -1.49
C THR A 283 -14.95 12.45 -0.82
N PRO A 284 -15.76 11.48 -1.26
CA PRO A 284 -16.96 11.09 -0.54
C PRO A 284 -16.62 10.52 0.84
N GLY A 285 -17.45 10.81 1.85
CA GLY A 285 -17.28 10.28 3.20
C GLY A 285 -16.26 11.05 4.05
N GLN A 286 -15.65 10.38 5.03
CA GLN A 286 -14.64 10.99 5.89
C GLN A 286 -13.28 10.98 5.17
N PRO A 287 -12.65 12.15 4.93
CA PRO A 287 -11.34 12.20 4.31
C PRO A 287 -10.29 11.58 5.24
N ILE A 288 -9.38 10.80 4.66
CA ILE A 288 -8.26 10.18 5.37
C ILE A 288 -6.98 11.04 5.36
N VAL A 289 -7.00 12.18 4.66
CA VAL A 289 -5.91 13.16 4.61
C VAL A 289 -6.51 14.53 4.86
N HIS A 290 -5.91 15.29 5.76
CA HIS A 290 -6.31 16.67 6.05
C HIS A 290 -5.17 17.61 5.66
N ILE A 291 -5.50 18.72 4.99
CA ILE A 291 -4.51 19.70 4.55
C ILE A 291 -4.73 21.00 5.30
N PHE A 292 -3.68 21.46 5.98
CA PHE A 292 -3.68 22.70 6.76
C PHE A 292 -2.65 23.69 6.22
N PRO A 293 -2.93 25.01 6.23
CA PRO A 293 -1.96 26.00 5.75
C PRO A 293 -0.62 25.98 6.50
N SER A 294 -0.67 25.81 7.81
CA SER A 294 0.50 25.75 8.68
C SER A 294 0.19 24.95 9.94
N GLN A 295 1.22 24.34 10.51
CA GLN A 295 1.11 23.75 11.85
C GLN A 295 1.07 24.89 12.86
N HIS A 296 -0.12 25.42 13.14
CA HIS A 296 -0.30 26.21 14.34
C HIS A 296 0.02 25.29 15.51
N GLN A 297 1.13 25.55 16.19
CA GLN A 297 1.40 24.99 17.50
C GLN A 297 0.13 25.26 18.31
N PRO A 298 -0.58 24.24 18.82
CA PRO A 298 -1.66 24.53 19.73
C PRO A 298 -1.03 25.34 20.86
N ASP A 299 -1.58 26.52 21.09
CA ASP A 299 -1.33 27.26 22.31
C ASP A 299 -1.47 26.25 23.45
N HIS A 300 -0.37 25.97 24.17
CA HIS A 300 -0.44 25.24 25.42
C HIS A 300 -1.14 26.17 26.42
N GLY A 301 -2.46 26.28 26.27
CA GLY A 301 -3.29 27.29 26.90
C GLY A 301 -4.72 26.78 27.02
N HIS A 302 -5.01 26.23 28.19
CA HIS A 302 -6.35 25.99 28.72
C HIS A 302 -7.13 24.79 28.17
N GLY A 303 -6.49 23.61 28.21
CA GLY A 303 -7.25 22.39 28.53
C GLY A 303 -7.89 22.57 29.90
N ARG A 304 -9.22 22.67 29.93
CA ARG A 304 -10.09 22.85 31.09
C ARG A 304 -9.69 21.89 32.22
N ALA A 305 -8.96 22.41 33.21
CA ALA A 305 -8.54 21.72 34.43
C ALA A 305 -9.70 21.51 35.43
N GLU A 306 -10.94 21.37 34.93
CA GLU A 306 -12.17 21.28 35.74
C GLU A 306 -12.98 20.01 35.44
N ALA A 307 -12.41 19.01 34.78
CA ALA A 307 -13.10 17.75 34.48
C ALA A 307 -12.44 16.51 35.13
N LEU A 308 -11.66 16.71 36.19
CA LEU A 308 -11.05 15.64 36.98
C LEU A 308 -11.56 15.57 38.43
N ASP A 309 -12.61 16.33 38.77
CA ASP A 309 -13.13 16.42 40.15
C ASP A 309 -14.58 15.94 40.32
N GLU A 310 -15.08 15.11 39.40
CA GLU A 310 -16.37 14.42 39.56
C GLU A 310 -16.24 12.93 39.20
N VAL A 311 -15.47 12.19 40.01
CA VAL A 311 -15.64 10.74 40.15
C VAL A 311 -15.76 10.41 41.63
N GLU A 312 -16.94 10.62 42.20
CA GLU A 312 -17.30 9.99 43.47
C GLU A 312 -17.30 8.47 43.26
N ALA A 313 -16.36 7.79 43.91
CA ALA A 313 -16.40 6.35 44.06
C ALA A 313 -17.58 6.02 44.99
N LEU A 314 -18.67 5.51 44.42
CA LEU A 314 -19.72 4.87 45.20
C LEU A 314 -19.17 3.55 45.75
N ASP A 315 -18.79 3.59 47.02
CA ASP A 315 -18.45 2.44 47.85
C ASP A 315 -19.76 1.81 48.34
N ASP A 316 -20.30 0.84 47.59
CA ASP A 316 -21.42 0.03 48.05
C ASP A 316 -20.88 -1.10 48.95
N SER A 317 -20.53 -0.74 50.18
CA SER A 317 -20.44 -1.66 51.30
C SER A 317 -21.56 -1.40 52.31
N ASP A 318 -22.40 -2.41 52.44
CA ASP A 318 -23.30 -2.74 53.56
C ASP A 318 -24.66 -2.01 53.65
N GLU A 319 -25.74 -2.76 53.41
CA GLU A 319 -26.77 -2.94 54.44
C GLU A 319 -27.54 -4.26 54.28
N MET A 320 -27.60 -4.98 55.39
CA MET A 320 -28.30 -6.24 55.63
C MET A 320 -29.81 -6.01 55.76
N GLU A 321 -30.62 -6.88 55.16
CA GLU A 321 -31.78 -7.55 55.79
C GLU A 321 -32.24 -8.75 54.97
#